data_AF-A0A3M1KXG2-F1
#
_entry.id   AF-A0A3M1KXG2-F1
#
_cell.length_a   1.000
_cell.length_b   1.000
_cell.length_c   1.000
_cell.angle_alpha   90.00
_cell.angle_beta   90.00
_cell.angle_gamma   90.00
#
_symmetry.space_group_name_H-M   'P 1'
#
loop_
_entity.id
_entity.type
_entity.pdbx_description
1 polymer ?
#
loop_
_entity_poly.entity_id
_entity_poly.type
_entity_poly.pdbx_seq_one_letter_code
_entity_poly.pdbx_strand_id
1 'polypeptide(L)' 'VEVRAEVTDEVMPGVVSLPHGFGHDRPGTRLGVAGARPGVSMNDLTDESVVEGLLGNAVLTAVPVEVRAAS' A
#
# COMPACT_ATOMS: atom_id res chain seq x y z
N VAL A 1 -3.00 6.19 5.69
CA VAL A 1 -1.59 6.53 5.39
C VAL A 1 -1.53 7.87 4.65
N GLU A 2 -0.39 8.56 4.66
CA GLU A 2 -0.20 9.85 3.96
C GLU A 2 0.92 9.75 2.93
N VAL A 3 0.67 10.16 1.69
CA VAL A 3 1.61 10.07 0.57
C VAL A 3 1.50 11.28 -0.34
N ARG A 4 2.57 11.58 -1.07
CA ARG A 4 2.49 12.52 -2.18
C ARG A 4 1.69 11.89 -3.31
N ALA A 5 0.62 12.57 -3.72
CA ALA A 5 -0.20 12.15 -4.85
C ALA A 5 0.28 12.80 -6.15
N GLU A 6 0.12 12.07 -7.25
CA GLU A 6 0.26 12.54 -8.62
C GLU A 6 -1.07 12.30 -9.34
N VAL A 7 -1.58 13.31 -10.03
CA VAL A 7 -2.79 13.19 -10.86
C VAL A 7 -2.35 12.89 -12.28
N THR A 8 -2.85 11.79 -12.82
CA THR A 8 -2.50 11.29 -14.15
C THR A 8 -3.74 10.71 -14.83
N ASP A 9 -3.76 10.74 -16.17
CA ASP A 9 -4.77 10.09 -17.02
C ASP A 9 -4.37 8.67 -17.44
N GLU A 10 -3.21 8.18 -17.00
CA GLU A 10 -2.71 6.82 -17.27
C GLU A 10 -3.46 5.73 -16.47
N VAL A 11 -4.30 6.11 -15.51
CA VAL A 11 -5.11 5.19 -14.68
C VAL A 11 -6.61 5.48 -14.83
N MET A 12 -7.44 4.45 -14.66
CA MET A 12 -8.89 4.58 -14.80
C MET A 12 -9.48 5.56 -13.77
N PRO A 13 -10.54 6.31 -14.11
CA PRO A 13 -11.27 7.12 -13.15
C PRO A 13 -11.72 6.31 -11.93
N GLY A 14 -11.49 6.84 -10.73
CA GLY A 14 -11.84 6.18 -9.47
C GLY A 14 -10.80 5.17 -8.97
N VAL A 15 -9.66 5.02 -9.65
CA VAL A 15 -8.56 4.16 -9.22
C VAL A 15 -7.41 5.00 -8.68
N VAL A 16 -6.79 4.52 -7.60
CA VAL A 16 -5.50 4.99 -7.14
C VAL A 16 -4.49 3.85 -7.19
N SER A 17 -3.23 4.20 -7.46
CA SER A 17 -2.11 3.26 -7.45
C SER A 17 -1.10 3.72 -6.41
N LEU A 18 -0.60 2.78 -5.61
CA LEU A 18 0.45 3.02 -4.63
C LEU A 18 1.58 1.99 -4.85
N PRO A 19 2.84 2.41 -4.94
CA PRO A 19 3.95 1.47 -5.12
C PRO A 19 4.11 0.54 -3.91
N HIS A 20 4.47 -0.71 -4.20
CA HIS A 20 4.81 -1.71 -3.20
C HIS A 20 6.28 -1.64 -2.78
N GLY A 21 6.63 -2.35 -1.69
CA GLY A 21 8.03 -2.57 -1.29
C GLY A 21 8.58 -1.56 -0.28
N PHE A 22 7.72 -0.98 0.55
CA PHE A 22 8.10 -0.02 1.59
C PHE A 22 7.79 -0.54 3.00
N GLY A 23 8.22 0.22 4.02
CA GLY A 23 8.00 -0.09 5.44
C GLY A 23 9.09 -0.98 6.06
N HIS A 24 10.31 -0.92 5.50
CA HIS A 24 11.49 -1.66 5.97
C HIS A 24 12.25 -0.95 7.10
N ASP A 25 11.79 0.23 7.51
CA ASP A 25 12.25 1.03 8.64
C ASP A 25 11.60 0.62 9.97
N ARG A 26 10.64 -0.32 9.94
CA ARG A 26 9.93 -0.78 11.13
C ARG A 26 10.83 -1.54 12.11
N PRO A 27 10.56 -1.42 13.43
CA PRO A 27 11.30 -2.16 14.46
C PRO A 27 11.36 -3.67 14.19
N GLY A 28 12.54 -4.26 14.37
CA GLY A 28 12.78 -5.69 14.16
C GLY A 28 13.14 -6.07 12.72
N THR A 29 12.98 -5.16 11.75
CA THR A 29 13.40 -5.40 10.37
C THR A 29 14.94 -5.41 10.26
N ARG A 30 15.52 -6.39 9.56
CA ARG A 30 16.98 -6.53 9.37
C ARG A 30 17.43 -6.20 7.94
N LEU A 31 16.77 -5.25 7.29
CA LEU A 31 17.01 -4.85 5.89
C LEU A 31 17.59 -3.44 5.83
N GLY A 32 18.82 -3.25 6.31
CA GLY A 32 19.41 -1.92 6.53
C GLY A 32 19.43 -1.00 5.30
N VAL A 33 19.71 -1.54 4.10
CA VAL A 33 19.70 -0.75 2.86
C VAL A 33 18.29 -0.31 2.47
N ALA A 34 17.30 -1.19 2.63
CA ALA A 34 15.91 -0.88 2.31
C ALA A 34 15.28 0.06 3.35
N GLY A 35 15.60 -0.13 4.63
CA GLY A 35 15.15 0.74 5.73
C GLY A 35 15.69 2.17 5.65
N ALA A 36 16.82 2.38 4.96
CA ALA A 36 17.32 3.72 4.64
C ALA A 36 16.51 4.45 3.56
N ARG A 37 15.54 3.77 2.93
CA ARG A 37 14.62 4.33 1.92
C ARG A 37 13.20 4.32 2.49
N PRO A 38 12.82 5.34 3.28
CA PRO A 38 11.51 5.39 3.89
C PRO A 38 10.43 5.54 2.81
N GLY A 39 9.24 5.03 3.11
CA GLY A 39 8.05 5.20 2.30
C GLY A 39 6.87 4.49 2.94
N VAL A 40 5.68 4.77 2.42
CA VAL A 40 4.45 4.18 2.94
C VAL A 40 4.25 2.79 2.37
N SER A 41 3.98 1.83 3.25
CA SER A 41 3.66 0.47 2.88
C SER A 41 2.20 0.37 2.43
N MET A 42 1.96 -0.16 1.23
CA MET A 42 0.60 -0.49 0.79
C MET A 42 -0.08 -1.52 1.70
N ASN A 43 0.68 -2.37 2.38
CA ASN A 43 0.12 -3.37 3.30
C ASN A 43 -0.57 -2.74 4.51
N ASP A 44 -0.34 -1.45 4.79
CA ASP A 44 -1.03 -0.72 5.87
C ASP A 44 -2.50 -0.39 5.49
N LEU A 45 -2.88 -0.63 4.23
CA LEU A 45 -4.24 -0.47 3.71
C LEU A 45 -4.94 -1.81 3.47
N THR A 46 -4.23 -2.94 3.55
CA THR A 46 -4.78 -4.29 3.34
C THR A 46 -5.10 -4.96 4.66
N ASP A 47 -6.13 -5.81 4.69
CA ASP A 47 -6.47 -6.64 5.85
C ASP A 47 -5.99 -8.08 5.62
N GLU A 48 -5.06 -8.55 6.44
CA GLU A 48 -4.48 -9.90 6.33
C GLU A 48 -5.48 -11.04 6.55
N SER A 49 -6.64 -10.76 7.16
CA SER A 49 -7.69 -11.75 7.37
C SER A 49 -8.60 -11.94 6.15
N VAL A 50 -8.52 -11.04 5.16
CA VAL A 50 -9.32 -11.11 3.94
C VAL A 50 -8.64 -11.97 2.89
N VAL A 51 -9.17 -13.19 2.75
CA VAL A 51 -8.74 -14.18 1.77
C VAL A 51 -9.94 -14.64 0.93
N GLU A 52 -9.69 -15.04 -0.31
CA GLU A 52 -10.72 -15.69 -1.11
C GLU A 52 -10.97 -17.13 -0.64
N GLY A 53 -12.21 -17.60 -0.82
CA GLY A 53 -12.73 -18.77 -0.10
C GLY A 53 -12.33 -20.15 -0.64
N LEU A 54 -11.76 -20.27 -1.85
CA LEU A 54 -11.46 -21.55 -2.48
C LEU A 54 -10.02 -22.00 -2.24
N LEU A 55 -9.05 -21.14 -2.53
CA LEU A 55 -7.61 -21.43 -2.44
C LEU A 55 -6.95 -20.70 -1.27
N GLY A 56 -7.66 -19.77 -0.61
CA GLY A 56 -7.12 -18.98 0.49
C GLY A 56 -6.16 -17.88 0.03
N ASN A 57 -6.25 -17.42 -1.22
CA ASN A 57 -5.38 -16.34 -1.69
C ASN A 57 -5.71 -15.01 -0.99
N ALA A 58 -4.69 -14.29 -0.54
CA ALA A 58 -4.84 -12.97 0.05
C ALA A 58 -5.35 -11.96 -0.98
N VAL A 59 -6.31 -11.11 -0.57
CA VAL A 59 -6.87 -10.06 -1.42
C VAL A 59 -6.05 -8.77 -1.21
N LEU A 60 -5.04 -8.57 -2.06
CA LEU A 60 -4.10 -7.44 -1.94
C LEU A 60 -4.34 -6.32 -2.97
N THR A 61 -5.38 -6.44 -3.79
CA THR A 61 -5.73 -5.48 -4.86
C THR A 61 -7.24 -5.29 -4.87
N ALA A 62 -7.71 -4.22 -5.51
CA ALA A 62 -9.11 -3.79 -5.49
C ALA A 62 -9.63 -3.54 -4.06
N VAL A 63 -8.73 -3.12 -3.17
CA VAL A 63 -9.07 -2.70 -1.81
C VAL A 63 -9.80 -1.36 -1.87
N PRO A 64 -11.03 -1.25 -1.34
CA PRO A 64 -11.74 0.02 -1.27
C PRO A 64 -10.99 1.02 -0.39
N VAL A 65 -10.81 2.24 -0.88
CA VAL A 65 -10.14 3.31 -0.14
C VAL A 65 -10.91 4.61 -0.26
N GLU A 66 -10.71 5.49 0.73
CA GLU A 66 -11.11 6.89 0.68
C GLU A 66 -9.86 7.75 0.64
N VAL A 67 -9.87 8.78 -0.21
CA VAL A 67 -8.75 9.71 -0.37
C VAL A 67 -9.20 11.11 0.02
N ARG A 68 -8.39 11.78 0.85
CA ARG A 68 -8.58 13.16 1.26
C ARG A 68 -7.23 13.88 1.25
N ALA A 69 -7.27 15.20 1.14
CA ALA A 69 -6.06 16.01 1.35
C ALA A 69 -5.55 15.79 2.78
N ALA A 70 -4.23 15.62 2.91
CA ALA A 70 -3.58 15.61 4.22
C ALA A 70 -3.67 17.01 4.86
N SER A 71 -3.79 17.03 6.18
CA SER A 71 -3.86 18.26 6.99
C SER A 71 -2.49 18.86 7.27
#